data_AF-D2CHU5-F1
#
_entry.id   AF-D2CHU5-F1
#
_cell.length_a   1.000
_cell.length_b   1.000
_cell.length_c   1.000
_cell.angle_alpha   90.00
_cell.angle_beta   90.00
_cell.angle_gamma   90.00
#
_symmetry.space_group_name_H-M   'P 1'
#
loop_
_entity.id
_entity.type
_entity.pdbx_description
1 polymer ?
#
loop_
_entity_poly.entity_id
_entity_poly.type
_entity_poly.pdbx_seq_one_letter_code
_entity_poly.pdbx_strand_id
1 'polypeptide(L)'
;SPIYSHFSETVSGLSVIRAYGHQGRFLKHNEITIDGNLKSVYPWIVSNRWLAIRLEFLGNLVVFFSALFAVISRDSLDSGLVGLSISYALNVTQTLNWLVRMTSELETNIVAVERVSEYSELENEAKWVTDTRPPEDWPTKGKLRFENYKVRYRPGLDLVLHGITCDIGSTEKIGIVGRTGAG
;
A
#
# COMPACT_ATOMS: atom_id res chain seq x y z
N SER A 1 -0.51 -6.27 -5.23
CA SER A 1 -1.54 -7.25 -4.79
C SER A 1 -1.43 -8.49 -5.67
N PRO A 2 -1.31 -9.70 -5.10
CA PRO A 2 -1.15 -10.94 -5.87
C PRO A 2 -2.26 -11.18 -6.90
N ILE A 3 -3.50 -10.77 -6.61
CA ILE A 3 -4.64 -10.92 -7.53
C ILE A 3 -4.44 -10.05 -8.78
N TYR A 4 -4.08 -8.77 -8.60
CA TYR A 4 -3.84 -7.87 -9.73
C TYR A 4 -2.61 -8.26 -10.55
N SER A 5 -1.54 -8.73 -9.88
CA SER A 5 -0.35 -9.26 -10.56
C SER A 5 -0.68 -10.49 -11.39
N HIS A 6 -1.37 -11.48 -10.82
CA HIS A 6 -1.79 -12.69 -11.53
C HIS A 6 -2.69 -12.37 -12.74
N PHE A 7 -3.60 -11.41 -12.59
CA PHE A 7 -4.44 -10.94 -13.69
C PHE A 7 -3.60 -10.30 -14.81
N SER A 8 -2.69 -9.38 -14.48
CA SER A 8 -1.81 -8.71 -15.44
C SER A 8 -0.93 -9.70 -16.21
N GLU A 9 -0.35 -10.67 -15.51
CA GLU A 9 0.47 -11.74 -16.10
C GLU A 9 -0.35 -12.65 -17.02
N THR A 10 -1.57 -13.01 -16.60
CA THR A 10 -2.48 -13.86 -17.40
C THR A 10 -2.90 -13.16 -18.69
N VAL A 11 -3.21 -11.85 -18.64
CA VAL A 11 -3.56 -11.06 -19.82
C VAL A 11 -2.38 -10.94 -20.77
N SER A 12 -1.19 -10.63 -20.24
CA SER A 12 0.03 -10.50 -21.05
C SER A 12 0.45 -11.82 -21.70
N GLY A 13 0.27 -12.95 -21.00
CA GLY A 13 0.65 -14.29 -21.45
C GLY A 13 -0.47 -15.09 -22.13
N LEU A 14 -1.61 -14.48 -22.46
CA LEU A 14 -2.83 -15.19 -22.85
C LEU A 14 -2.66 -16.13 -24.05
N SER A 15 -1.89 -15.72 -25.05
CA SER A 15 -1.59 -16.54 -26.25
C SER A 15 -0.83 -17.81 -25.88
N VAL A 16 0.17 -17.70 -25.02
CA VAL A 16 0.99 -18.81 -24.53
C VAL A 16 0.13 -19.78 -23.72
N ILE A 17 -0.68 -19.27 -22.79
CA ILE A 17 -1.54 -20.10 -21.93
C ILE A 17 -2.51 -20.94 -22.76
N ARG A 18 -3.11 -20.32 -23.80
CA ARG A 18 -4.04 -21.01 -24.71
C ARG A 18 -3.31 -22.00 -25.62
N ALA A 19 -2.14 -21.64 -26.13
CA ALA A 19 -1.34 -22.51 -27.00
C ALA A 19 -0.94 -23.81 -26.30
N TYR A 20 -0.60 -23.74 -25.00
CA TYR A 20 -0.25 -24.91 -24.20
C TYR A 20 -1.43 -25.58 -23.47
N GLY A 21 -2.67 -25.09 -23.66
CA GLY A 21 -3.86 -25.71 -23.05
C GLY A 21 -3.90 -25.66 -21.51
N HIS A 22 -3.22 -24.70 -20.88
CA HIS A 22 -3.08 -24.61 -19.41
C HIS A 22 -4.11 -23.70 -18.72
N GLN A 23 -5.23 -23.40 -19.36
CA GLN A 23 -6.27 -22.52 -18.80
C GLN A 23 -6.77 -23.00 -17.43
N GLY A 24 -7.01 -24.31 -17.27
CA GLY A 24 -7.47 -24.88 -16.01
C GLY A 24 -6.51 -24.66 -14.83
N ARG A 25 -5.19 -24.66 -15.09
CA ARG A 25 -4.17 -24.38 -14.08
C ARG A 25 -4.24 -22.93 -13.59
N PHE A 26 -4.39 -21.98 -14.53
CA PHE A 26 -4.50 -20.55 -14.21
C PHE A 26 -5.82 -20.21 -13.51
N LEU A 27 -6.94 -20.85 -13.91
CA LEU A 27 -8.22 -20.71 -13.22
C LEU A 27 -8.13 -21.17 -11.76
N LYS A 28 -7.59 -22.37 -11.53
CA LYS A 28 -7.41 -22.90 -10.17
C LYS A 28 -6.46 -22.03 -9.33
N HIS A 29 -5.41 -21.48 -9.92
CA HIS A 29 -4.53 -20.56 -9.21
C HIS A 29 -5.26 -19.28 -8.80
N ASN A 30 -6.06 -18.70 -9.70
CA ASN A 30 -6.87 -17.53 -9.43
C ASN A 30 -7.87 -17.77 -8.28
N GLU A 31 -8.56 -18.92 -8.29
CA GLU A 31 -9.47 -19.32 -7.20
C GLU A 31 -8.73 -19.35 -5.85
N ILE A 32 -7.56 -19.99 -5.78
CA ILE A 32 -6.77 -20.06 -4.55
C ILE A 32 -6.34 -18.66 -4.08
N THR A 33 -5.93 -17.78 -4.99
CA THR A 33 -5.54 -16.40 -4.63
C THR A 33 -6.74 -15.60 -4.10
N ILE A 34 -7.91 -15.73 -4.72
CA ILE A 34 -9.15 -15.08 -4.27
C ILE A 34 -9.58 -15.61 -2.91
N ASP A 35 -9.57 -16.93 -2.72
CA ASP A 35 -9.88 -17.57 -1.44
C ASP A 35 -8.94 -17.10 -0.33
N GLY A 36 -7.65 -16.92 -0.65
CA GLY A 36 -6.67 -16.33 0.26
C GLY A 36 -7.10 -14.93 0.75
N ASN A 37 -7.56 -14.07 -0.16
CA ASN A 37 -8.07 -12.75 0.20
C ASN A 37 -9.38 -12.81 1.00
N LEU A 38 -10.31 -13.68 0.61
CA LEU A 38 -11.59 -13.87 1.33
C LEU A 38 -11.39 -14.35 2.76
N LYS A 39 -10.39 -15.22 3.01
CA LYS A 39 -10.01 -15.66 4.36
C LYS A 39 -9.60 -14.52 5.28
N SER A 40 -9.07 -13.42 4.73
CA SER A 40 -8.74 -12.22 5.51
C SER A 40 -9.92 -11.24 5.62
N VAL A 41 -10.69 -11.06 4.54
CA VAL A 41 -11.83 -10.14 4.52
C VAL A 41 -12.97 -10.63 5.42
N TYR A 42 -13.25 -11.93 5.45
CA TYR A 42 -14.37 -12.45 6.21
C TYR A 42 -14.26 -12.23 7.73
N PRO A 43 -13.13 -12.56 8.40
CA PRO A 43 -12.92 -12.22 9.81
C PRO A 43 -13.02 -10.72 10.09
N TRP A 44 -12.57 -9.86 9.17
CA TRP A 44 -12.69 -8.40 9.33
C TRP A 44 -14.17 -7.96 9.41
N ILE A 45 -15.04 -8.50 8.55
CA ILE A 45 -16.50 -8.22 8.60
C ILE A 45 -17.09 -8.74 9.92
N VAL A 46 -16.76 -9.97 10.30
CA VAL A 46 -17.27 -10.61 11.52
C VAL A 46 -16.84 -9.84 12.77
N SER A 47 -15.57 -9.42 12.87
CA SER A 47 -15.06 -8.60 13.98
C SER A 47 -15.79 -7.27 14.10
N ASN A 48 -16.09 -6.60 12.98
CA ASN A 48 -16.88 -5.38 12.97
C ASN A 48 -18.31 -5.59 13.49
N ARG A 49 -18.97 -6.71 13.16
CA ARG A 49 -20.29 -7.07 13.70
C ARG A 49 -20.23 -7.44 15.17
N TRP A 50 -19.23 -8.21 15.57
CA TRP A 50 -19.02 -8.58 16.97
C TRP A 50 -18.86 -7.35 17.86
N LEU A 51 -18.05 -6.39 17.42
CA LEU A 51 -17.86 -5.12 18.13
C LEU A 51 -19.16 -4.33 18.23
N ALA A 52 -19.93 -4.25 17.14
CA ALA A 52 -21.21 -3.55 17.14
C ALA A 52 -22.20 -4.12 18.17
N ILE A 53 -22.36 -5.45 18.21
CA ILE A 53 -23.23 -6.13 19.19
C ILE A 53 -22.80 -5.84 20.63
N ARG A 54 -21.50 -5.84 20.91
CA ARG A 54 -20.97 -5.55 22.26
C ARG A 54 -21.22 -4.11 22.68
N LEU A 55 -21.04 -3.15 21.77
CA LEU A 55 -21.28 -1.74 22.03
C LEU A 55 -22.77 -1.44 22.21
N GLU A 56 -23.64 -2.03 21.39
CA GLU A 56 -25.10 -1.93 21.55
C GLU A 56 -25.58 -2.54 22.87
N PHE A 57 -25.03 -3.69 23.28
CA PHE A 57 -25.36 -4.30 24.56
C PHE A 57 -24.99 -3.41 25.75
N LEU A 58 -23.77 -2.84 25.77
CA LEU A 58 -23.35 -1.91 26.80
C LEU A 58 -24.23 -0.65 26.82
N GLY A 59 -24.60 -0.15 25.65
CA GLY A 59 -25.51 0.99 25.55
C GLY A 59 -26.90 0.73 26.10
N ASN A 60 -27.47 -0.43 25.78
CA ASN A 60 -28.76 -0.85 26.33
C ASN A 60 -28.71 -0.98 27.87
N LEU A 61 -27.58 -1.41 28.44
CA LEU A 61 -27.39 -1.40 29.89
C LEU A 61 -27.40 0.02 30.46
N VAL A 62 -26.70 0.97 29.82
CA VAL A 62 -26.71 2.39 30.26
C VAL A 62 -28.13 2.95 30.24
N VAL A 63 -28.87 2.74 29.15
CA VAL A 63 -30.27 3.18 29.03
C VAL A 63 -31.16 2.52 30.09
N PHE A 64 -30.99 1.22 30.32
CA PHE A 64 -31.73 0.48 31.35
C PHE A 64 -31.49 1.05 32.75
N PHE A 65 -30.23 1.28 33.14
CA PHE A 65 -29.90 1.86 34.45
C PHE A 65 -30.36 3.32 34.57
N SER A 66 -30.21 4.13 33.52
CA SER A 66 -30.73 5.51 33.50
C SER A 66 -32.25 5.55 33.72
N ALA A 67 -33.00 4.67 33.04
CA ALA A 67 -34.44 4.56 33.22
C ALA A 67 -34.82 4.02 34.62
N LEU A 68 -34.09 3.02 35.13
CA LEU A 68 -34.32 2.46 36.45
C LEU A 68 -34.12 3.50 37.56
N PHE A 69 -33.01 4.26 37.52
CA PHE A 69 -32.76 5.32 38.48
C PHE A 69 -33.77 6.47 38.38
N ALA A 70 -34.20 6.82 37.17
CA ALA A 70 -35.25 7.79 36.98
C ALA A 70 -36.58 7.38 37.63
N VAL A 71 -36.93 6.09 37.56
CA VAL A 71 -38.16 5.55 38.20
C VAL A 71 -38.03 5.51 39.72
N ILE A 72 -36.89 5.06 40.25
CA ILE A 72 -36.65 5.00 41.71
C ILE A 72 -36.70 6.39 42.34
N SER A 73 -36.10 7.38 41.68
CA SER A 73 -35.97 8.75 42.20
C SER A 73 -37.05 9.70 41.70
N ARG A 74 -38.18 9.17 41.19
CA ARG A 74 -39.24 9.94 40.53
C ARG A 74 -39.86 11.04 41.39
N ASP A 75 -39.89 10.85 42.71
CA ASP A 75 -40.52 11.80 43.64
C ASP A 75 -39.55 12.92 44.07
N SER A 76 -38.25 12.78 43.75
CA SER A 76 -37.18 13.73 44.09
C SER A 76 -36.59 14.47 42.89
N LEU A 77 -36.90 14.05 41.66
CA LEU A 77 -36.29 14.56 40.43
C LEU A 77 -37.28 15.34 39.58
N ASP A 78 -36.79 16.40 38.96
CA ASP A 78 -37.55 17.13 37.95
C ASP A 78 -37.73 16.26 36.68
N SER A 79 -38.96 16.23 36.18
CA SER A 79 -39.34 15.47 34.99
C SER A 79 -38.56 15.86 33.73
N GLY A 80 -38.15 17.13 33.62
CA GLY A 80 -37.32 17.63 32.52
C GLY A 80 -35.90 17.04 32.53
N LEU A 81 -35.27 16.97 33.70
CA LEU A 81 -33.94 16.35 33.87
C LEU A 81 -33.95 14.85 33.56
N VAL A 82 -35.03 14.14 33.92
CA VAL A 82 -35.20 12.72 33.59
C VAL A 82 -35.26 12.50 32.08
N GLY A 83 -36.09 13.29 31.37
CA GLY A 83 -36.20 13.22 29.92
C GLY A 83 -34.88 13.52 29.21
N LEU A 84 -34.13 14.52 29.70
CA LEU A 84 -32.81 14.88 29.19
C LEU A 84 -31.79 13.75 29.40
N SER A 85 -31.75 13.16 30.61
CA SER A 85 -30.82 12.07 30.94
C SER A 85 -31.01 10.83 30.07
N ILE A 86 -32.26 10.39 29.89
CA ILE A 86 -32.58 9.23 29.03
C ILE A 86 -32.27 9.53 27.57
N SER A 87 -32.57 10.75 27.09
CA SER A 87 -32.27 11.18 25.72
C SER A 87 -30.77 11.17 25.43
N TYR A 88 -29.94 11.59 26.39
CA TYR A 88 -28.48 11.52 26.25
C TYR A 88 -27.95 10.09 26.39
N ALA A 89 -28.49 9.26 27.28
CA ALA A 89 -28.11 7.85 27.39
C ALA A 89 -28.29 7.08 26.07
N LEU A 90 -29.40 7.34 25.36
CA LEU A 90 -29.66 6.78 24.03
C LEU A 90 -28.64 7.25 22.97
N ASN A 91 -28.29 8.54 22.97
CA ASN A 91 -27.34 9.10 22.00
C ASN A 91 -25.89 8.65 22.24
N VAL A 92 -25.45 8.57 23.51
CA VAL A 92 -24.06 8.22 23.86
C VAL A 92 -23.66 6.86 23.29
N THR A 93 -24.57 5.89 23.27
CA THR A 93 -24.32 4.56 22.71
C THR A 93 -23.98 4.61 21.23
N GLN A 94 -24.78 5.35 20.45
CA GLN A 94 -24.58 5.48 19.00
C GLN A 94 -23.27 6.23 18.70
N THR A 95 -23.01 7.32 19.44
CA THR A 95 -21.77 8.09 19.31
C THR A 95 -20.54 7.24 19.63
N LEU A 96 -20.58 6.39 20.66
CA LEU A 96 -19.44 5.57 21.07
C LEU A 96 -19.20 4.41 20.08
N ASN A 97 -20.26 3.82 19.52
CA ASN A 97 -20.15 2.87 18.41
C ASN A 97 -19.47 3.51 17.20
N TRP A 98 -19.94 4.69 16.79
CA TRP A 98 -19.37 5.41 15.67
C TRP A 98 -17.92 5.82 15.93
N LEU A 99 -17.60 6.34 17.12
CA LEU A 99 -16.25 6.73 17.51
C LEU A 99 -15.26 5.57 17.35
N VAL A 100 -15.58 4.40 17.93
CA VAL A 100 -14.68 3.24 17.87
C VAL A 100 -14.47 2.78 16.43
N ARG A 101 -15.54 2.72 15.62
CA ARG A 101 -15.42 2.36 14.20
C ARG A 101 -14.56 3.36 13.43
N MET A 102 -14.76 4.66 13.65
CA MET A 102 -13.99 5.71 12.99
C MET A 102 -12.51 5.67 13.39
N THR A 103 -12.19 5.40 14.66
CA THR A 103 -10.80 5.24 15.10
C THR A 103 -10.12 4.06 14.40
N SER A 104 -10.79 2.91 14.32
CA SER A 104 -10.24 1.75 13.59
C SER A 104 -10.09 1.99 12.08
N GLU A 105 -11.04 2.70 11.46
CA GLU A 105 -10.93 3.09 10.05
C GLU A 105 -9.78 4.07 9.82
N LEU A 106 -9.56 5.03 10.74
CA LEU A 106 -8.43 5.95 10.70
C LEU A 106 -7.10 5.20 10.81
N GLU A 107 -6.95 4.32 11.81
CA GLU A 107 -5.76 3.49 12.00
C GLU A 107 -5.46 2.60 10.77
N THR A 108 -6.49 2.12 10.09
CA THR A 108 -6.30 1.34 8.85
C THR A 108 -5.85 2.23 7.69
N ASN A 109 -6.44 3.43 7.57
CA ASN A 109 -6.16 4.34 6.47
C ASN A 109 -4.80 5.04 6.59
N ILE A 110 -4.32 5.30 7.80
CA ILE A 110 -3.02 5.98 8.02
C ILE A 110 -1.83 5.14 7.51
N VAL A 111 -1.97 3.81 7.42
CA VAL A 111 -0.97 2.92 6.81
C VAL A 111 -0.66 3.31 5.36
N ALA A 112 -1.63 3.88 4.63
CA ALA A 112 -1.38 4.39 3.28
C ALA A 112 -0.43 5.60 3.30
N VAL A 113 -0.57 6.48 4.29
CA VAL A 113 0.30 7.64 4.48
C VAL A 113 1.70 7.20 4.90
N GLU A 114 1.80 6.22 5.79
CA GLU A 114 3.08 5.62 6.20
C GLU A 114 3.86 5.09 4.99
N ARG A 115 3.22 4.36 4.07
CA ARG A 115 3.85 3.87 2.84
C ARG A 115 4.34 4.99 1.91
N VAL A 116 3.57 6.07 1.79
CA VAL A 116 4.01 7.23 1.00
C VAL A 116 5.21 7.92 1.66
N SER A 117 5.22 8.00 2.99
CA SER A 117 6.35 8.52 3.76
C SER A 117 7.60 7.67 3.56
N GLU A 118 7.47 6.34 3.60
CA GLU A 118 8.58 5.40 3.35
C GLU A 118 9.23 5.67 1.98
N TYR A 119 8.44 5.88 0.93
CA TYR A 119 8.97 6.22 -0.39
C TYR A 119 9.68 7.58 -0.45
N SER A 120 9.34 8.51 0.43
CA SER A 120 9.99 9.84 0.48
C SER A 120 11.39 9.80 1.10
N GLU A 121 11.66 8.78 1.92
CA GLU A 121 12.93 8.63 2.65
C GLU A 121 13.94 7.71 1.95
N LEU A 122 13.54 7.07 0.84
CA LEU A 122 14.43 6.21 0.08
C LEU A 122 15.64 6.97 -0.50
N GLU A 123 16.74 6.25 -0.66
CA GLU A 123 17.92 6.76 -1.35
C GLU A 123 17.53 7.15 -2.78
N ASN A 124 17.58 8.45 -3.06
CA ASN A 124 17.24 9.00 -4.36
C ASN A 124 18.47 9.03 -5.27
N GLU A 125 18.21 9.04 -6.57
CA GLU A 125 19.23 9.35 -7.57
C GLU A 125 19.81 10.76 -7.35
N ALA A 126 20.97 11.03 -7.95
CA ALA A 126 21.57 12.36 -7.88
C ALA A 126 20.60 13.45 -8.41
N LYS A 127 20.70 14.65 -7.85
CA LYS A 127 19.87 15.79 -8.26
C LYS A 127 19.98 16.03 -9.77
N TRP A 128 18.85 16.36 -10.41
CA TRP A 128 18.82 16.71 -11.83
C TRP A 128 19.70 17.91 -12.18
N VAL A 129 19.89 18.82 -11.21
CA VAL A 129 20.74 19.98 -11.35
C VAL A 129 21.84 19.92 -10.30
N THR A 130 23.07 19.82 -10.78
CA THR A 130 24.30 19.92 -9.98
C THR A 130 24.83 21.35 -10.00
N ASP A 131 25.64 21.70 -9.00
CA ASP A 131 26.31 23.01 -8.91
C ASP A 131 27.26 23.24 -10.10
N THR A 132 27.80 22.15 -10.64
CA THR A 132 28.63 22.15 -11.85
C THR A 132 27.73 21.83 -13.04
N ARG A 133 27.48 22.83 -13.89
CA ARG A 133 26.84 22.63 -15.20
C ARG A 133 27.87 22.70 -16.32
N PRO A 134 27.73 21.86 -17.35
CA PRO A 134 28.52 22.06 -18.54
C PRO A 134 28.11 23.38 -19.24
N PRO A 135 29.02 23.98 -20.02
CA PRO A 135 28.72 25.14 -20.86
C PRO A 135 27.52 24.93 -21.79
N GLU A 136 26.87 26.02 -22.24
CA GLU A 136 25.72 25.95 -23.16
C GLU A 136 26.04 25.26 -24.49
N ASP A 137 27.30 25.32 -24.93
CA ASP A 137 27.77 24.69 -26.17
C ASP A 137 28.20 23.22 -25.97
N TRP A 138 28.06 22.67 -24.77
CA TRP A 138 28.35 21.26 -24.51
C TRP A 138 27.20 20.34 -24.93
N PRO A 139 27.50 19.18 -25.55
CA PRO A 139 28.82 18.69 -25.96
C PRO A 139 29.23 19.19 -27.36
N THR A 140 30.35 19.90 -27.48
CA THR A 140 30.82 20.49 -28.75
C THR A 140 31.43 19.46 -29.73
N LYS A 141 32.15 18.46 -29.20
CA LYS A 141 32.90 17.47 -30.00
C LYS A 141 32.39 16.04 -29.88
N GLY A 142 31.48 15.74 -28.96
CA GLY A 142 30.96 14.38 -28.74
C GLY A 142 32.03 13.30 -28.47
N LYS A 143 33.25 13.67 -28.07
CA LYS A 143 34.33 12.73 -27.74
C LYS A 143 33.98 12.00 -26.45
N LEU A 144 34.09 10.67 -26.43
CA LEU A 144 33.81 9.84 -25.26
C LEU A 144 35.07 9.10 -24.84
N ARG A 145 35.41 9.16 -23.56
CA ARG A 145 36.54 8.42 -23.00
C ARG A 145 36.10 7.69 -21.74
N PHE A 146 36.25 6.37 -21.75
CA PHE A 146 36.10 5.54 -20.58
C PHE A 146 37.48 5.32 -19.98
N GLU A 147 37.61 5.50 -18.67
CA GLU A 147 38.85 5.26 -17.94
C GLU A 147 38.55 4.30 -16.79
N ASN A 148 39.06 3.06 -16.88
CA ASN A 148 38.86 2.01 -15.87
C ASN A 148 37.40 1.85 -15.41
N TYR A 149 36.45 1.94 -16.35
CA TYR A 149 35.02 1.94 -16.08
C TYR A 149 34.53 0.57 -15.60
N LYS A 150 33.76 0.56 -14.51
CA LYS A 150 33.28 -0.65 -13.84
C LYS A 150 31.81 -0.49 -13.49
N VAL A 151 31.03 -1.56 -13.68
CA VAL A 151 29.58 -1.55 -13.42
C VAL A 151 29.18 -2.81 -12.65
N ARG A 152 28.23 -2.63 -11.74
CA ARG A 152 27.47 -3.71 -11.09
C ARG A 152 25.99 -3.32 -11.01
N TYR A 153 25.10 -4.29 -11.06
CA TYR A 153 23.66 -4.06 -10.99
C TYR A 153 23.15 -3.75 -9.58
N ARG A 154 23.72 -4.38 -8.55
CA ARG A 154 23.34 -4.15 -7.15
C ARG A 154 24.57 -4.14 -6.25
N PRO A 155 24.55 -3.36 -5.16
CA PRO A 155 25.57 -3.47 -4.12
C PRO A 155 25.72 -4.92 -3.65
N GLY A 156 26.97 -5.37 -3.48
CA GLY A 156 27.28 -6.73 -3.04
C GLY A 156 27.35 -7.80 -4.15
N LEU A 157 26.89 -7.52 -5.38
CA LEU A 157 27.10 -8.43 -6.52
C LEU A 157 28.46 -8.21 -7.18
N ASP A 158 28.96 -9.23 -7.87
CA ASP A 158 30.17 -9.11 -8.69
C ASP A 158 30.02 -8.02 -9.77
N LEU A 159 31.15 -7.50 -10.21
CA LEU A 159 31.20 -6.58 -11.34
C LEU A 159 30.80 -7.33 -12.62
N VAL A 160 30.04 -6.67 -13.48
CA VAL A 160 29.66 -7.18 -14.81
C VAL A 160 30.61 -6.64 -15.88
N LEU A 161 31.02 -5.37 -15.72
CA LEU A 161 32.07 -4.77 -16.53
C LEU A 161 33.31 -4.53 -15.67
N HIS A 162 34.46 -5.03 -16.14
CA HIS A 162 35.71 -5.07 -15.38
C HIS A 162 36.77 -4.11 -15.97
N GLY A 163 36.65 -2.82 -15.70
CA GLY A 163 37.73 -1.86 -15.95
C GLY A 163 37.93 -1.51 -17.42
N ILE A 164 36.83 -1.21 -18.13
CA ILE A 164 36.87 -0.82 -19.54
C ILE A 164 37.60 0.52 -19.69
N THR A 165 38.59 0.56 -20.58
CA THR A 165 39.28 1.78 -20.97
C THR A 165 39.27 1.87 -22.48
N CYS A 166 38.61 2.90 -23.02
CA CYS A 166 38.56 3.16 -24.45
C CYS A 166 38.38 4.66 -24.73
N ASP A 167 38.86 5.11 -25.88
CA ASP A 167 38.74 6.48 -26.36
C ASP A 167 38.04 6.44 -27.72
N ILE A 168 36.89 7.13 -27.82
CA ILE A 168 36.05 7.23 -29.00
C ILE A 168 36.12 8.68 -29.48
N GLY A 169 36.59 8.87 -30.71
CA GLY A 169 36.80 10.18 -31.33
C GLY A 169 35.50 10.92 -31.66
N SER A 170 35.65 12.22 -31.93
CA SER A 170 34.56 13.04 -32.47
C SER A 170 34.09 12.49 -33.81
N THR A 171 32.78 12.44 -34.02
CA THR A 171 32.14 11.97 -35.28
C THR A 171 32.50 10.53 -35.68
N GLU A 172 33.06 9.74 -34.77
CA GLU A 172 33.43 8.35 -35.00
C GLU A 172 32.22 7.42 -34.86
N LYS A 173 32.05 6.48 -35.80
CA LYS A 173 30.99 5.48 -35.76
C LYS A 173 31.58 4.15 -35.26
N ILE A 174 31.15 3.71 -34.09
CA ILE A 174 31.62 2.49 -33.45
C ILE A 174 30.53 1.41 -33.51
N GLY A 175 30.92 0.19 -33.87
CA GLY A 175 30.08 -1.00 -33.71
C GLY A 175 30.48 -1.77 -32.46
N ILE A 176 29.53 -2.08 -31.60
CA ILE A 176 29.74 -2.95 -30.43
C ILE A 176 29.20 -4.34 -30.78
N VAL A 177 30.08 -5.34 -30.74
CA VAL A 177 29.74 -6.74 -31.00
C VAL A 177 30.00 -7.59 -29.77
N GLY A 178 29.11 -8.53 -29.50
CA GLY A 178 29.21 -9.41 -28.34
C GLY A 178 28.20 -10.56 -28.43
N ARG A 179 28.45 -11.63 -27.67
CA ARG A 179 27.46 -12.69 -27.45
C ARG A 179 26.33 -12.14 -26.56
N THR A 180 25.15 -12.76 -26.62
CA THR A 180 24.04 -12.42 -25.70
C THR A 180 24.49 -12.53 -24.24
N GLY A 181 24.29 -11.48 -23.45
CA GLY A 181 24.70 -11.42 -22.04
C GLY A 181 26.19 -11.09 -21.80
N ALA A 182 26.90 -10.57 -22.80
CA ALA A 182 28.32 -10.20 -22.68
C ALA A 182 28.60 -8.83 -22.02
N GLY A 183 27.57 -8.12 -21.55
CA GLY A 183 27.67 -6.82 -20.88
C GLY A 183 26.45 -6.54 -20.02
#